data_AF-A0A8J6FPJ5-F1
#
_entry.id   AF-A0A8J6FPJ5-F1
#
_cell.length_a   1.000
_cell.length_b   1.000
_cell.length_c   1.000
_cell.angle_alpha   90.00
_cell.angle_beta   90.00
_cell.angle_gamma   90.00
#
_symmetry.space_group_name_H-M   'P 1'
#
loop_
_entity.id
_entity.type
_entity.pdbx_description
1 polymer ?
#
loop_
_entity_poly.entity_id
_entity_poly.type
_entity_poly.pdbx_seq_one_letter_code
_entity_poly.pdbx_strand_id
1 'polypeptide(L)'
;MTLRSPDAADNSSAIGNGGWETPPGGAAQEATTPDQRIAMSMGELRRSGWYWGQMTVNEAKEKLQDAPEGTFLVRDSSHTDYLLTISVKTSAGPTNLRIEYKEGKFRLDSVVCVRSRLKQFDSVVHLIEYYVLLSKNKRIETEPLPNRTVHLWLVKPLYTSTPSLQHFCRMAVNKCTNKIHELPLPMRLKEYITEYPYHV
;
A
#
# COMPACT_ATOMS: atom_id res chain seq x y z
N MET A 1 56.83 -75.65 -2.51
CA MET A 1 55.83 -75.05 -1.61
C MET A 1 56.51 -73.96 -0.81
N THR A 2 56.31 -72.69 -1.18
CA THR A 2 56.02 -71.52 -0.30
C THR A 2 56.13 -70.22 -1.12
N LEU A 3 54.95 -69.63 -1.34
CA LEU A 3 54.59 -68.20 -1.37
C LEU A 3 55.69 -67.13 -1.58
N ARG A 4 55.58 -66.38 -2.68
CA ARG A 4 55.67 -64.90 -2.67
C ARG A 4 55.25 -64.30 -4.02
N SER A 5 54.22 -63.45 -3.97
CA SER A 5 54.04 -62.28 -4.85
C SER A 5 54.27 -61.03 -3.97
N PRO A 6 54.27 -59.78 -4.48
CA PRO A 6 54.10 -59.30 -5.86
C PRO A 6 55.18 -58.29 -6.29
N ASP A 7 55.18 -57.89 -7.56
CA ASP A 7 55.86 -56.67 -8.01
C ASP A 7 55.04 -55.89 -9.03
N ALA A 8 55.18 -54.57 -8.88
CA ALA A 8 55.14 -53.47 -9.85
C ALA A 8 53.82 -53.02 -10.50
N ALA A 9 53.58 -51.73 -10.26
CA ALA A 9 52.65 -50.81 -10.89
C ALA A 9 52.89 -50.60 -12.40
N ASP A 10 51.85 -50.14 -13.10
CA ASP A 10 52.02 -48.96 -13.96
C ASP A 10 50.69 -48.17 -14.11
N ASN A 11 50.85 -46.87 -14.28
CA ASN A 11 49.89 -45.80 -14.16
C ASN A 11 49.56 -45.20 -15.54
N SER A 12 48.37 -44.59 -15.66
CA SER A 12 47.98 -43.51 -16.59
C SER A 12 47.25 -43.86 -17.90
N SER A 13 45.96 -43.47 -17.96
CA SER A 13 45.32 -42.62 -18.99
C SER A 13 43.82 -42.51 -18.66
N ALA A 14 43.33 -41.41 -18.09
CA ALA A 14 42.94 -40.16 -18.75
C ALA A 14 41.91 -40.34 -19.87
N ILE A 15 40.60 -40.14 -19.57
CA ILE A 15 39.70 -39.21 -20.29
C ILE A 15 38.63 -38.74 -19.28
N GLY A 16 38.71 -37.47 -18.88
CA GLY A 16 37.62 -36.76 -18.23
C GLY A 16 36.67 -36.19 -19.29
N ASN A 17 35.38 -36.20 -19.00
CA ASN A 17 34.44 -35.33 -19.69
C ASN A 17 33.44 -34.77 -18.67
N GLY A 18 33.70 -33.55 -18.24
CA GLY A 18 32.70 -32.67 -17.65
C GLY A 18 31.83 -32.11 -18.76
N GLY A 19 30.51 -32.14 -18.54
CA GLY A 19 29.51 -31.51 -19.38
C GLY A 19 28.55 -30.72 -18.49
N TRP A 20 28.30 -29.48 -18.90
CA TRP A 20 27.82 -28.36 -18.11
C TRP A 20 26.30 -28.36 -17.85
N GLU A 21 25.96 -27.78 -16.70
CA GLU A 21 24.84 -26.86 -16.42
C GLU A 21 23.45 -27.13 -16.99
N THR A 22 22.47 -27.20 -16.08
CA THR A 22 21.49 -26.11 -15.95
C THR A 22 20.99 -26.03 -14.50
N PRO A 23 21.17 -24.92 -13.78
CA PRO A 23 20.36 -24.67 -12.59
C PRO A 23 18.95 -24.28 -13.06
N PRO A 24 17.85 -24.70 -12.40
CA PRO A 24 16.60 -23.97 -12.50
C PRO A 24 16.75 -22.68 -11.68
N GLY A 25 17.58 -21.77 -12.18
CA GLY A 25 17.66 -20.37 -11.79
C GLY A 25 16.50 -19.60 -12.42
N GLY A 26 15.28 -19.98 -12.05
CA GLY A 26 14.12 -19.12 -12.17
C GLY A 26 13.79 -18.70 -10.75
N ALA A 27 14.34 -17.58 -10.29
CA ALA A 27 13.73 -16.85 -9.19
C ALA A 27 12.37 -16.38 -9.71
N ALA A 28 11.38 -17.27 -9.65
CA ALA A 28 9.99 -16.87 -9.65
C ALA A 28 9.92 -15.87 -8.50
N GLN A 29 9.68 -14.60 -8.83
CA GLN A 29 9.22 -13.64 -7.84
C GLN A 29 8.00 -14.31 -7.20
N GLU A 30 8.17 -14.85 -5.99
CA GLU A 30 7.08 -15.46 -5.25
C GLU A 30 5.96 -14.42 -5.21
N ALA A 31 4.88 -14.71 -5.92
CA ALA A 31 3.77 -13.80 -6.01
C ALA A 31 3.25 -13.59 -4.59
N THR A 32 3.44 -12.39 -4.05
CA THR A 32 3.00 -12.04 -2.70
C THR A 32 1.55 -12.47 -2.53
N THR A 33 1.28 -13.34 -1.56
CA THR A 33 -0.04 -13.93 -1.38
C THR A 33 -1.07 -12.85 -1.06
N PRO A 34 -2.37 -13.08 -1.32
CA PRO A 34 -3.40 -12.11 -0.99
C PRO A 34 -3.35 -11.65 0.48
N ASP A 35 -3.08 -12.57 1.41
CA ASP A 35 -2.97 -12.30 2.84
C ASP A 35 -1.74 -11.45 3.17
N GLN A 36 -0.59 -11.74 2.55
CA GLN A 36 0.62 -10.93 2.72
C GLN A 36 0.40 -9.50 2.22
N ARG A 37 -0.27 -9.31 1.08
CA ARG A 37 -0.59 -7.97 0.55
C ARG A 37 -1.51 -7.20 1.48
N ILE A 38 -2.56 -7.84 1.99
CA ILE A 38 -3.45 -7.23 2.99
C ILE A 38 -2.63 -6.85 4.23
N ALA A 39 -1.81 -7.75 4.75
CA ALA A 39 -0.98 -7.48 5.94
C ALA A 39 -0.03 -6.30 5.74
N MET A 40 0.65 -6.23 4.58
CA MET A 40 1.52 -5.10 4.23
C MET A 40 0.73 -3.79 4.17
N SER A 41 -0.39 -3.77 3.44
CA SER A 41 -1.25 -2.59 3.34
C SER A 41 -1.82 -2.15 4.69
N MET A 42 -2.16 -3.10 5.58
CA MET A 42 -2.62 -2.80 6.93
C MET A 42 -1.50 -2.22 7.79
N GLY A 43 -0.26 -2.69 7.62
CA GLY A 43 0.91 -2.12 8.29
C GLY A 43 1.12 -0.66 7.93
N GLU A 44 1.05 -0.33 6.64
CA GLU A 44 1.11 1.06 6.16
C GLU A 44 -0.06 1.89 6.70
N LEU A 45 -1.27 1.35 6.64
CA LEU A 45 -2.47 2.02 7.09
C LEU A 45 -2.42 2.35 8.60
N ARG A 46 -1.86 1.46 9.43
CA ARG A 46 -1.63 1.75 10.86
C ARG A 46 -0.60 2.86 11.08
N ARG A 47 0.44 2.94 10.23
CA ARG A 47 1.47 4.00 10.29
C ARG A 47 0.98 5.36 9.80
N SER A 48 -0.19 5.42 9.16
CA SER A 48 -0.77 6.66 8.63
C SER A 48 -1.31 7.60 9.72
N GLY A 49 -1.69 7.07 10.89
CA GLY A 49 -2.27 7.84 11.98
C GLY A 49 -3.74 8.25 11.78
N TRP A 50 -4.37 7.92 10.65
CA TRP A 50 -5.78 8.23 10.35
C TRP A 50 -6.65 6.99 10.11
N TYR A 51 -6.13 5.83 10.51
CA TYR A 51 -6.90 4.59 10.64
C TYR A 51 -7.44 4.44 12.05
N TRP A 52 -8.77 4.36 12.16
CA TRP A 52 -9.52 4.35 13.42
C TRP A 52 -9.90 2.95 13.88
N GLY A 53 -9.53 1.89 13.16
CA GLY A 53 -9.84 0.52 13.54
C GLY A 53 -11.34 0.24 13.61
N GLN A 54 -11.75 -0.50 14.64
CA GLN A 54 -13.14 -0.86 14.92
C GLN A 54 -13.94 0.35 15.40
N MET A 55 -14.28 1.22 14.45
CA MET A 55 -15.14 2.38 14.66
C MET A 55 -16.49 2.16 13.97
N THR A 56 -17.56 2.49 14.67
CA THR A 56 -18.92 2.39 14.14
C THR A 56 -19.21 3.51 13.13
N VAL A 57 -20.24 3.29 12.30
CA VAL A 57 -20.72 4.32 11.37
C VAL A 57 -21.16 5.59 12.12
N ASN A 58 -21.76 5.45 13.30
CA ASN A 58 -22.29 6.58 14.07
C ASN A 58 -21.16 7.42 14.68
N GLU A 59 -20.16 6.79 15.30
CA GLU A 59 -18.98 7.49 15.82
C GLU A 59 -18.22 8.24 14.70
N ALA A 60 -18.11 7.63 13.52
CA ALA A 60 -17.49 8.28 12.36
C ALA A 60 -18.30 9.50 11.90
N LYS A 61 -19.64 9.40 11.88
CA LYS A 61 -20.52 10.52 11.56
C LYS A 61 -20.37 11.66 12.55
N GLU A 62 -20.40 11.37 13.86
CA GLU A 62 -20.24 12.37 14.92
C GLU A 62 -18.92 13.12 14.79
N LYS A 63 -17.80 12.40 14.58
CA LYS A 63 -16.48 13.03 14.41
C LYS A 63 -16.35 13.88 13.15
N LEU A 64 -17.08 13.55 12.10
CA LEU A 64 -17.02 14.25 10.81
C LEU A 64 -18.09 15.34 10.67
N GLN A 65 -19.11 15.35 11.52
CA GLN A 65 -20.28 16.24 11.37
C GLN A 65 -19.87 17.71 11.28
N ASP A 66 -18.97 18.14 12.17
CA ASP A 66 -18.46 19.51 12.26
C ASP A 66 -17.09 19.70 11.61
N ALA A 67 -16.57 18.66 10.95
CA ALA A 67 -15.32 18.74 10.22
C ALA A 67 -15.50 19.53 8.91
N PRO A 68 -14.43 20.16 8.38
CA PRO A 68 -14.47 20.76 7.05
C PRO A 68 -14.73 19.73 5.96
N GLU A 69 -15.35 20.15 4.86
CA GLU A 69 -15.55 19.30 3.69
C GLU A 69 -14.24 18.69 3.18
N GLY A 70 -14.31 17.42 2.79
CA GLY A 70 -13.17 16.61 2.37
C GLY A 70 -12.31 16.07 3.50
N THR A 71 -12.68 16.31 4.77
CA THR A 71 -12.08 15.60 5.90
C THR A 71 -12.51 14.15 5.87
N PHE A 72 -11.56 13.22 5.99
CA PHE A 72 -11.84 11.79 5.91
C PHE A 72 -11.11 10.98 6.98
N LEU A 73 -11.59 9.76 7.22
CA LEU A 73 -10.93 8.75 8.05
C LEU A 73 -11.15 7.36 7.45
N VAL A 74 -10.29 6.41 7.80
CA VAL A 74 -10.48 4.99 7.43
C VAL A 74 -10.75 4.18 8.68
N ARG A 75 -11.70 3.25 8.59
CA ARG A 75 -12.11 2.36 9.67
C ARG A 75 -12.45 0.98 9.12
N ASP A 76 -12.60 0.02 10.02
CA ASP A 76 -13.09 -1.29 9.67
C ASP A 76 -14.53 -1.19 9.15
N SER A 77 -14.83 -2.00 8.13
CA SER A 77 -16.17 -2.07 7.58
C SER A 77 -17.08 -2.88 8.51
N SER A 78 -18.30 -2.39 8.72
CA SER A 78 -19.35 -3.14 9.42
C SER A 78 -20.09 -4.14 8.51
N HIS A 79 -19.77 -4.14 7.22
CA HIS A 79 -20.34 -5.04 6.23
C HIS A 79 -19.39 -6.23 6.01
N THR A 80 -19.93 -7.45 5.98
CA THR A 80 -19.18 -8.72 5.91
C THR A 80 -18.27 -8.82 4.68
N ASP A 81 -18.72 -8.27 3.55
CA ASP A 81 -18.03 -8.45 2.26
C ASP A 81 -16.87 -7.46 2.04
N TYR A 82 -16.63 -6.55 2.99
CA TYR A 82 -15.61 -5.51 2.85
C TYR A 82 -14.76 -5.46 4.11
N LEU A 83 -13.45 -5.25 3.94
CA LEU A 83 -12.54 -5.12 5.08
C LEU A 83 -12.55 -3.71 5.67
N LEU A 84 -12.59 -2.69 4.81
CA LEU A 84 -12.36 -1.30 5.19
C LEU A 84 -13.41 -0.38 4.58
N THR A 85 -13.63 0.75 5.25
CA THR A 85 -14.53 1.82 4.82
C THR A 85 -13.86 3.17 5.05
N ILE A 86 -13.94 4.05 4.06
CA ILE A 86 -13.61 5.47 4.17
C ILE A 86 -14.88 6.19 4.63
N SER A 87 -14.80 6.92 5.73
CA SER A 87 -15.83 7.87 6.11
C SER A 87 -15.32 9.27 5.76
N VAL A 88 -16.12 10.05 5.04
CA VAL A 88 -15.70 11.38 4.54
C VAL A 88 -16.82 12.39 4.69
N LYS A 89 -16.46 13.62 5.10
CA LYS A 89 -17.38 14.76 5.11
C LYS A 89 -17.54 15.32 3.70
N THR A 90 -18.77 15.33 3.21
CA THR A 90 -19.16 16.01 1.96
C THR A 90 -20.05 17.22 2.26
N SER A 91 -20.36 18.04 1.26
CA SER A 91 -21.36 19.10 1.34
C SER A 91 -22.74 18.64 1.84
N ALA A 92 -23.14 17.41 1.55
CA ALA A 92 -24.39 16.80 2.02
C ALA A 92 -24.29 16.17 3.42
N GLY A 93 -23.09 16.18 4.03
CA GLY A 93 -22.82 15.55 5.32
C GLY A 93 -21.83 14.37 5.23
N PRO A 94 -21.57 13.69 6.36
CA PRO A 94 -20.71 12.52 6.39
C PRO A 94 -21.29 11.34 5.61
N THR A 95 -20.49 10.78 4.70
CA THR A 95 -20.83 9.60 3.89
C THR A 95 -19.78 8.51 4.03
N ASN A 96 -20.10 7.31 3.55
CA ASN A 96 -19.25 6.12 3.66
C ASN A 96 -18.98 5.53 2.28
N LEU A 97 -17.72 5.16 2.03
CA LEU A 97 -17.27 4.52 0.81
C LEU A 97 -16.53 3.25 1.18
N ARG A 98 -17.01 2.12 0.69
CA ARG A 98 -16.39 0.83 0.97
C ARG A 98 -15.19 0.61 0.07
N ILE A 99 -14.19 -0.08 0.59
CA ILE A 99 -13.00 -0.49 -0.16
C ILE A 99 -13.14 -1.98 -0.45
N GLU A 100 -13.21 -2.32 -1.73
CA GLU A 100 -13.20 -3.69 -2.21
C GLU A 100 -11.77 -4.20 -2.34
N TYR A 101 -11.56 -5.48 -2.02
CA TYR A 101 -10.33 -6.19 -2.33
C TYR A 101 -10.66 -7.40 -3.20
N LYS A 102 -10.15 -7.43 -4.44
CA LYS A 102 -10.38 -8.51 -5.40
C LYS A 102 -9.17 -8.64 -6.32
N GLU A 103 -8.82 -9.86 -6.69
CA GLU A 103 -7.68 -10.15 -7.59
C GLU A 103 -6.36 -9.52 -7.08
N GLY A 104 -6.17 -9.49 -5.76
CA GLY A 104 -4.97 -8.95 -5.14
C GLY A 104 -4.86 -7.42 -5.12
N LYS A 105 -5.94 -6.70 -5.46
CA LYS A 105 -5.94 -5.23 -5.53
C LYS A 105 -7.10 -4.61 -4.74
N PHE A 106 -6.83 -3.44 -4.17
CA PHE A 106 -7.79 -2.55 -3.53
C PHE A 106 -8.40 -1.58 -4.54
N ARG A 107 -9.71 -1.34 -4.44
CA ARG A 107 -10.43 -0.29 -5.18
C ARG A 107 -11.61 0.23 -4.39
N LEU A 108 -12.16 1.38 -4.78
CA LEU A 108 -13.43 1.85 -4.22
C LEU A 108 -14.60 1.05 -4.80
N ASP A 109 -15.64 0.91 -3.98
CA ASP A 109 -16.89 0.29 -4.40
C ASP A 109 -17.50 1.02 -5.63
N SER A 110 -17.76 0.23 -6.65
CA SER A 110 -18.31 0.68 -7.93
C SER A 110 -19.74 1.19 -7.88
N VAL A 111 -20.48 0.91 -6.80
CA VAL A 111 -21.86 1.38 -6.63
C VAL A 111 -21.90 2.90 -6.37
N VAL A 112 -20.87 3.47 -5.74
CA VAL A 112 -20.83 4.90 -5.38
C VAL A 112 -20.01 5.73 -6.36
N CYS A 113 -19.14 5.10 -7.15
CA CYS A 113 -18.24 5.78 -8.09
C CYS A 113 -18.49 5.28 -9.51
N VAL A 114 -18.68 6.21 -10.46
CA VAL A 114 -18.88 5.89 -11.89
C VAL A 114 -17.77 4.95 -12.39
N ARG A 115 -18.16 3.71 -12.74
CA ARG A 115 -17.28 2.55 -13.03
C ARG A 115 -16.11 2.82 -14.00
N SER A 116 -16.25 3.79 -14.88
CA SER A 116 -15.27 4.10 -15.94
C SER A 116 -13.90 4.60 -15.44
N ARG A 117 -13.75 4.98 -14.15
CA ARG A 117 -12.50 5.61 -13.64
C ARG A 117 -11.90 5.00 -12.39
N LEU A 118 -12.40 3.84 -11.93
CA LEU A 118 -11.90 3.23 -10.71
C LEU A 118 -10.53 2.58 -10.93
N LYS A 119 -9.51 3.19 -10.34
CA LYS A 119 -8.15 2.64 -10.30
C LYS A 119 -8.05 1.55 -9.22
N GLN A 120 -7.13 0.63 -9.46
CA GLN A 120 -6.81 -0.48 -8.58
C GLN A 120 -5.41 -0.29 -8.01
N PHE A 121 -5.20 -0.68 -6.75
CA PHE A 121 -3.97 -0.39 -6.01
C PHE A 121 -3.51 -1.60 -5.19
N ASP A 122 -2.21 -1.72 -4.98
CA ASP A 122 -1.65 -2.74 -4.07
C ASP A 122 -1.77 -2.36 -2.58
N SER A 123 -2.02 -1.07 -2.29
CA SER A 123 -2.15 -0.53 -0.95
C SER A 123 -3.36 0.39 -0.84
N VAL A 124 -4.05 0.31 0.30
CA VAL A 124 -5.11 1.24 0.70
C VAL A 124 -4.56 2.66 0.87
N VAL A 125 -3.36 2.82 1.40
CA VAL A 125 -2.76 4.15 1.58
C VAL A 125 -2.46 4.78 0.22
N HIS A 126 -1.93 3.99 -0.72
CA HIS A 126 -1.74 4.43 -2.10
C HIS A 126 -3.07 4.80 -2.79
N LEU A 127 -4.12 3.99 -2.58
CA LEU A 127 -5.47 4.32 -3.06
C LEU A 127 -5.92 5.69 -2.54
N ILE A 128 -5.82 5.92 -1.24
CA ILE A 128 -6.23 7.19 -0.62
C ILE A 128 -5.41 8.36 -1.17
N GLU A 129 -4.09 8.22 -1.22
CA GLU A 129 -3.19 9.23 -1.75
C GLU A 129 -3.57 9.63 -3.19
N TYR A 130 -3.84 8.65 -4.06
CA TYR A 130 -4.26 8.91 -5.43
C TYR A 130 -5.52 9.78 -5.47
N TYR A 131 -6.55 9.46 -4.67
CA TYR A 131 -7.79 10.25 -4.66
C TYR A 131 -7.61 11.62 -3.98
N VAL A 132 -6.69 11.75 -3.02
CA VAL A 132 -6.32 13.05 -2.44
C VAL A 132 -5.64 13.94 -3.48
N LEU A 133 -4.69 13.40 -4.25
CA LEU A 133 -4.02 14.13 -5.34
C LEU A 133 -4.98 14.50 -6.46
N LEU A 134 -5.87 13.57 -6.85
CA LEU A 134 -6.91 13.82 -7.84
C LEU A 134 -7.85 14.96 -7.41
N SER A 135 -8.19 15.02 -6.12
CA SER A 135 -9.05 16.07 -5.56
C SER A 135 -8.36 17.45 -5.57
N LYS A 136 -7.03 17.51 -5.42
CA LYS A 136 -6.26 18.76 -5.55
C LYS A 136 -6.26 19.29 -6.99
N ASN A 137 -6.06 18.42 -7.96
CA ASN A 137 -5.98 18.81 -9.38
C ASN A 137 -7.33 19.24 -9.95
N LYS A 138 -8.43 18.59 -9.54
CA LYS A 138 -9.80 18.93 -9.98
C LYS A 138 -10.33 20.28 -9.51
N ARG A 139 -9.65 20.97 -8.58
CA ARG A 139 -9.97 22.38 -8.28
C ARG A 139 -9.72 23.31 -9.48
N ILE A 140 -8.99 22.85 -10.49
CA ILE A 140 -8.62 23.63 -11.69
C ILE A 140 -9.59 23.36 -12.87
N GLU A 141 -10.28 22.21 -12.91
CA GLU A 141 -11.21 21.84 -13.98
C GLU A 141 -12.65 21.79 -13.46
N THR A 142 -13.28 22.96 -13.34
CA THR A 142 -14.73 23.10 -13.11
C THR A 142 -15.50 22.75 -14.38
N GLU A 143 -15.72 21.45 -14.62
CA GLU A 143 -16.78 20.97 -15.53
C GLU A 143 -17.95 20.44 -14.68
N PRO A 144 -19.17 20.98 -14.84
CA PRO A 144 -20.33 20.56 -14.06
C PRO A 144 -20.78 19.17 -14.50
N LEU A 145 -20.47 18.14 -13.70
CA LEU A 145 -21.07 16.83 -13.86
C LEU A 145 -22.53 16.84 -13.37
N PRO A 146 -23.40 16.00 -13.96
CA PRO A 146 -24.83 15.99 -13.66
C PRO A 146 -25.15 15.73 -12.19
N ASN A 147 -26.26 16.33 -11.78
CA ASN A 147 -26.65 16.82 -10.45
C ASN A 147 -26.92 15.73 -9.38
N ARG A 148 -26.36 14.53 -9.51
CA ARG A 148 -26.61 13.37 -8.64
C ARG A 148 -25.37 12.58 -8.25
N THR A 149 -24.18 12.94 -8.73
CA THR A 149 -22.95 12.24 -8.34
C THR A 149 -22.35 12.91 -7.11
N VAL A 150 -22.30 12.20 -5.98
CA VAL A 150 -21.54 12.65 -4.81
C VAL A 150 -20.09 12.79 -5.24
N HIS A 151 -19.56 14.01 -5.25
CA HIS A 151 -18.16 14.24 -5.55
C HIS A 151 -17.32 13.63 -4.43
N LEU A 152 -16.58 12.56 -4.75
CA LEU A 152 -15.56 12.06 -3.84
C LEU A 152 -14.41 13.06 -3.78
N TRP A 153 -14.40 13.86 -2.72
CA TRP A 153 -13.34 14.80 -2.40
C TRP A 153 -12.63 14.36 -1.12
N LEU A 154 -11.38 13.91 -1.26
CA LEU A 154 -10.51 13.62 -0.13
C LEU A 154 -9.48 14.73 -0.05
N VAL A 155 -9.44 15.47 1.07
CA VAL A 155 -8.60 16.64 1.23
C VAL A 155 -7.61 16.45 2.36
N LYS A 156 -8.12 16.15 3.56
CA LYS A 156 -7.29 15.99 4.75
C LYS A 156 -7.74 14.80 5.60
N PRO A 157 -6.80 14.03 6.13
CA PRO A 157 -7.13 12.98 7.08
C PRO A 157 -7.55 13.57 8.43
N LEU A 158 -8.45 12.87 9.11
CA LEU A 158 -8.73 13.05 10.53
C LEU A 158 -7.89 12.05 11.32
N TYR A 159 -6.82 12.54 11.93
CA TYR A 159 -5.92 11.73 12.73
C TYR A 159 -6.57 11.27 14.05
N THR A 160 -6.22 10.06 14.51
CA THR A 160 -6.66 9.50 15.79
C THR A 160 -6.05 10.24 16.98
N SER A 161 -4.81 10.70 16.81
CA SER A 161 -4.05 11.53 17.74
C SER A 161 -3.11 12.43 16.93
N THR A 162 -2.46 13.40 17.59
CA THR A 162 -1.49 14.26 16.89
C THR A 162 -0.28 13.42 16.46
N PRO A 163 0.03 13.31 15.15
CA PRO A 163 1.21 12.59 14.68
C PRO A 163 2.50 13.17 15.26
N SER A 164 3.54 12.33 15.37
CA SER A 164 4.84 12.81 15.83
C SER A 164 5.45 13.80 14.83
N LEU A 165 6.27 14.73 15.33
CA LEU A 165 7.04 15.63 14.46
C LEU A 165 7.87 14.85 13.44
N GLN A 166 8.43 13.70 13.84
CA GLN A 166 9.19 12.83 12.96
C GLN A 166 8.34 12.33 11.77
N HIS A 167 7.07 11.96 12.00
CA HIS A 167 6.15 11.55 10.95
C HIS A 167 5.82 12.71 10.01
N PHE A 168 5.56 13.91 10.55
CA PHE A 168 5.35 15.11 9.72
C PHE A 168 6.58 15.43 8.85
N CYS A 169 7.78 15.33 9.41
CA CYS A 169 9.03 15.49 8.64
C CYS A 169 9.14 14.43 7.54
N ARG A 170 8.81 13.17 7.83
CA ARG A 170 8.79 12.10 6.81
C ARG A 170 7.85 12.44 5.65
N MET A 171 6.62 12.85 5.94
CA MET A 171 5.67 13.26 4.91
C MET A 171 6.16 14.48 4.10
N ALA A 172 6.81 15.43 4.76
CA ALA A 172 7.39 16.60 4.10
C ALA A 172 8.53 16.21 3.14
N VAL A 173 9.40 15.29 3.56
CA VAL A 173 10.49 14.78 2.70
C VAL A 173 9.92 14.04 1.48
N ASN A 174 8.95 13.13 1.70
CA ASN A 174 8.32 12.38 0.60
C ASN A 174 7.74 13.32 -0.47
N LYS A 175 7.12 14.45 -0.05
CA LYS A 175 6.54 15.44 -0.99
C LYS A 175 7.58 16.11 -1.87
N CYS A 176 8.82 16.18 -1.42
CA CYS A 176 9.91 16.86 -2.13
C CYS A 176 10.71 15.92 -3.03
N THR A 177 10.84 14.64 -2.65
CA THR A 177 11.66 13.68 -3.40
C THR A 177 11.28 12.24 -3.12
N ASN A 178 11.35 11.40 -4.16
CA ASN A 178 11.30 9.94 -4.07
C ASN A 178 12.70 9.31 -3.97
N LYS A 179 13.77 10.09 -4.09
CA LYS A 179 15.16 9.62 -4.11
C LYS A 179 15.77 9.62 -2.71
N ILE A 180 15.16 8.88 -1.78
CA ILE A 180 15.54 8.88 -0.36
C ILE A 180 16.98 8.42 -0.12
N HIS A 181 17.47 7.49 -0.95
CA HIS A 181 18.83 6.95 -0.83
C HIS A 181 19.93 7.98 -1.12
N GLU A 182 19.64 9.03 -1.89
CA GLU A 182 20.58 10.10 -2.24
C GLU A 182 20.69 11.17 -1.14
N LEU A 183 19.79 11.17 -0.15
CA LEU A 183 19.79 12.18 0.91
C LEU A 183 21.00 12.01 1.85
N PRO A 184 21.58 13.11 2.37
CA PRO A 184 22.67 13.09 3.34
C PRO A 184 22.16 12.76 4.76
N LEU A 185 21.45 11.63 4.89
CA LEU A 185 20.84 11.16 6.14
C LEU A 185 21.45 9.81 6.57
N PRO A 186 21.52 9.53 7.88
CA PRO A 186 21.82 8.20 8.40
C PRO A 186 20.88 7.12 7.84
N MET A 187 21.37 5.89 7.65
CA MET A 187 20.59 4.77 7.09
C MET A 187 19.28 4.51 7.84
N ARG A 188 19.29 4.57 9.18
CA ARG A 188 18.07 4.41 9.99
C ARG A 188 16.97 5.41 9.66
N LEU A 189 17.33 6.65 9.30
CA LEU A 189 16.35 7.65 8.89
C LEU A 189 15.86 7.41 7.46
N LYS A 190 16.72 6.92 6.57
CA LYS A 190 16.33 6.51 5.22
C LYS A 190 15.32 5.37 5.28
N GLU A 191 15.61 4.34 6.08
CA GLU A 191 14.72 3.19 6.35
C GLU A 191 13.36 3.67 6.87
N TYR A 192 13.35 4.50 7.92
CA TYR A 192 12.13 5.07 8.49
C TYR A 192 11.26 5.83 7.48
N ILE A 193 11.90 6.56 6.54
CA ILE A 193 11.19 7.28 5.47
C ILE A 193 10.62 6.27 4.46
N THR A 194 11.41 5.28 4.04
CA THR A 194 10.97 4.26 3.07
C THR A 194 9.86 3.32 3.58
N GLU A 195 9.71 3.15 4.90
CA GLU A 195 8.62 2.36 5.49
C GLU A 195 7.21 2.95 5.27
N TYR A 196 7.14 4.23 4.87
CA TYR A 196 5.90 4.92 4.53
C TYR A 196 6.19 5.95 3.43
N PRO A 197 6.16 5.57 2.16
CA PRO A 197 6.54 6.43 1.03
C PRO A 197 5.43 7.40 0.58
N TYR A 198 4.43 7.66 1.42
CA TYR A 198 3.23 8.44 1.08
C TYR A 198 3.27 9.87 1.62
N HIS A 199 2.42 10.74 1.05
CA HIS A 199 2.33 12.17 1.36
C HIS A 199 1.16 12.57 2.28
N VAL A 200 0.30 11.61 2.63
CA VAL A 200 -0.96 11.80 3.38
C VAL A 200 -0.94 11.06 4.71
#